data_AF-A0A942FB04-F1
#
_entry.id   AF-A0A942FB04-F1
#
_cell.length_a   1.000
_cell.length_b   1.000
_cell.length_c   1.000
_cell.angle_alpha   90.00
_cell.angle_beta   90.00
_cell.angle_gamma   90.00
#
_symmetry.space_group_name_H-M   'P 1'
#
loop_
_entity.id
_entity.type
_entity.pdbx_description
1 polymer ?
#
loop_
_entity_poly.entity_id
_entity_poly.type
_entity_poly.pdbx_seq_one_letter_code
_entity_poly.pdbx_strand_id
1 'polypeptide(L)'
;MERKQSPSTPWPLSVSIIASLAVSAVIGLANVVHVLGLTGGSIGGRLLAVLPIYFLAAFLSAQFAFWLLRWLVGRVAALFRDASDNAGLGARGHGVVVLLTFVVAALLQYAESSGVQRVLQDRADSPAAQEGSCPPGLACTSLRPAGELKAADAATRRAAAERSLLTAEGFALLLRDPDPAVRATLARRADLPQELLERLAGDRHPSVREAVAGELRLGDGALSRLALDRVESVRLAVARNRNAPPTALEFLAGSSSAEIRLLVAEHPRASEPVLLRLLNDSTDRAEQVARERLPGGKAR
;
A
#
# COMPACT_ATOMS: atom_id res chain seq x y z
N MET A 1 -34.96 40.10 35.10
CA MET A 1 -34.74 39.58 33.73
C MET A 1 -33.73 38.44 33.81
N GLU A 2 -34.19 37.24 34.15
CA GLU A 2 -33.36 36.03 34.12
C GLU A 2 -33.46 35.38 32.75
N ARG A 3 -32.33 35.31 32.04
CA ARG A 3 -32.23 34.67 30.74
C ARG A 3 -32.15 33.15 30.98
N LYS A 4 -33.28 32.43 30.85
CA LYS A 4 -33.33 30.96 30.85
C LYS A 4 -32.34 30.41 29.81
N GLN A 5 -31.27 29.76 30.26
CA GLN A 5 -30.41 28.95 29.40
C GLN A 5 -31.21 27.73 28.94
N SER A 6 -31.32 27.55 27.63
CA SER A 6 -31.91 26.36 27.01
C SER A 6 -31.03 25.13 27.28
N PRO A 7 -31.59 23.97 27.64
CA PRO A 7 -30.81 22.75 27.82
C PRO A 7 -30.20 22.34 26.46
N SER A 8 -28.88 22.14 26.45
CA SER A 8 -28.18 21.57 25.30
C SER A 8 -28.78 20.20 24.99
N THR A 9 -29.40 20.05 23.82
CA THR A 9 -29.91 18.75 23.37
C THR A 9 -28.73 17.79 23.21
N PRO A 10 -28.76 16.60 23.84
CA PRO A 10 -27.72 15.61 23.60
C PRO A 10 -27.79 15.18 22.13
N TRP A 11 -26.61 15.10 21.49
CA TRP A 11 -26.48 14.56 20.14
C TRP A 11 -27.25 13.25 20.03
N PRO A 12 -28.18 13.10 19.07
CA PRO A 12 -29.02 11.93 19.02
C PRO A 12 -28.15 10.72 18.68
N LEU A 13 -28.29 9.65 19.47
CA LEU A 13 -27.63 8.35 19.29
C LEU A 13 -27.63 7.87 17.83
N SER A 14 -28.63 8.28 17.05
CA SER A 14 -28.75 8.01 15.62
C SER A 14 -27.53 8.45 14.82
N VAL A 15 -26.92 9.61 15.06
CA VAL A 15 -25.81 10.11 14.21
C VAL A 15 -24.50 9.35 14.47
N SER A 16 -24.22 8.99 15.73
CA SER A 16 -23.05 8.14 16.05
C SER A 16 -23.23 6.70 15.54
N ILE A 17 -24.46 6.17 15.57
CA ILE A 17 -24.77 4.86 15.01
C ILE A 17 -24.61 4.90 13.48
N ILE A 18 -25.11 5.94 12.81
CA ILE A 18 -24.98 6.13 11.36
C ILE A 18 -23.50 6.28 10.95
N ALA A 19 -22.71 7.08 11.67
CA ALA A 19 -21.28 7.24 11.38
C ALA A 19 -20.50 5.93 11.61
N SER A 20 -20.82 5.18 12.66
CA SER A 20 -20.22 3.87 12.93
C SER A 20 -20.58 2.85 11.87
N LEU A 21 -21.85 2.82 11.43
CA LEU A 21 -22.31 1.97 10.34
C LEU A 21 -21.64 2.33 9.01
N ALA A 22 -21.43 3.62 8.72
CA ALA A 22 -20.74 4.07 7.51
C ALA A 22 -19.27 3.65 7.49
N VAL A 23 -18.55 3.81 8.61
CA VAL A 23 -17.14 3.38 8.72
C VAL A 23 -17.01 1.86 8.64
N SER A 24 -17.87 1.10 9.34
CA SER A 24 -17.89 -0.36 9.23
C SER A 24 -18.25 -0.83 7.81
N ALA A 25 -19.19 -0.16 7.13
CA ALA A 25 -19.54 -0.47 5.76
C ALA A 25 -18.37 -0.22 4.79
N VAL A 26 -17.61 0.86 4.96
CA VAL A 26 -16.43 1.16 4.13
C VAL A 26 -15.31 0.13 4.35
N ILE A 27 -15.02 -0.22 5.60
CA ILE A 27 -14.02 -1.25 5.94
C ILE A 27 -14.47 -2.62 5.44
N GLY A 28 -15.75 -2.94 5.58
CA GLY A 28 -16.36 -4.16 5.07
C GLY A 28 -16.25 -4.26 3.55
N LEU A 29 -16.64 -3.21 2.81
CA LEU A 29 -16.52 -3.17 1.36
C LEU A 29 -15.07 -3.29 0.89
N ALA A 30 -14.13 -2.62 1.55
CA ALA A 30 -12.71 -2.70 1.21
C ALA A 30 -12.17 -4.14 1.35
N ASN A 31 -12.57 -4.85 2.41
CA ASN A 31 -12.22 -6.25 2.60
C ASN A 31 -12.93 -7.19 1.61
N VAL A 32 -14.18 -6.91 1.24
CA VAL A 32 -14.89 -7.67 0.19
C VAL A 32 -14.18 -7.53 -1.15
N VAL A 33 -13.81 -6.30 -1.54
CA VAL A 33 -13.06 -6.03 -2.78
C VAL A 33 -11.68 -6.69 -2.74
N HIS A 34 -11.03 -6.71 -1.58
CA HIS A 34 -9.74 -7.39 -1.42
C HIS A 34 -9.84 -8.92 -1.53
N VAL A 35 -10.89 -9.53 -0.96
CA VAL A 35 -11.13 -10.98 -1.02
C VAL A 35 -11.61 -11.42 -2.41
N LEU A 36 -12.48 -10.64 -3.06
CA LEU A 36 -12.94 -10.88 -4.43
C LEU A 36 -11.82 -10.65 -5.46
N GLY A 37 -10.87 -9.76 -5.18
CA GLY A 37 -9.71 -9.51 -6.04
C GLY A 37 -8.60 -10.57 -5.94
N LEU A 38 -8.60 -11.40 -4.89
CA LEU A 38 -7.55 -12.41 -4.65
C LEU A 38 -7.97 -13.85 -4.95
N THR A 39 -9.25 -14.16 -5.17
CA THR A 39 -9.71 -15.54 -5.33
C THR A 39 -10.67 -15.72 -6.52
N GLY A 40 -10.10 -15.90 -7.72
CA GLY A 40 -10.83 -16.53 -8.83
C GLY A 40 -10.87 -18.04 -8.63
N GLY A 41 -12.05 -18.63 -8.46
CA GLY A 41 -12.27 -20.08 -8.37
C GLY A 41 -13.15 -20.54 -7.19
N SER A 42 -13.39 -21.85 -7.09
CA SER A 42 -14.32 -22.50 -6.14
C SER A 42 -14.07 -22.22 -4.64
N ILE A 43 -12.93 -21.62 -4.30
CA ILE A 43 -12.55 -21.14 -2.96
C ILE A 43 -13.26 -19.82 -2.61
N GLY A 44 -13.51 -18.95 -3.60
CA GLY A 44 -14.18 -17.64 -3.39
C GLY A 44 -15.62 -17.79 -2.88
N GLY A 45 -16.33 -18.83 -3.30
CA GLY A 45 -17.68 -19.15 -2.79
C GLY A 45 -17.70 -19.57 -1.31
N ARG A 46 -16.64 -20.24 -0.83
CA ARG A 46 -16.54 -20.65 0.59
C ARG A 46 -16.11 -19.48 1.48
N LEU A 47 -15.28 -18.56 1.00
CA LEU A 47 -14.91 -17.33 1.72
C LEU A 47 -16.06 -16.31 1.78
N LEU A 48 -16.90 -16.23 0.74
CA LEU A 48 -18.13 -15.43 0.75
C LEU A 48 -19.09 -15.83 1.88
N ALA A 49 -19.11 -17.10 2.29
CA ALA A 49 -19.93 -17.57 3.41
C ALA A 49 -19.41 -17.12 4.78
N VAL A 50 -18.11 -16.87 4.93
CA VAL A 50 -17.48 -16.44 6.20
C VAL A 50 -17.38 -14.92 6.30
N LEU A 51 -17.50 -14.22 5.17
CA LEU A 51 -17.40 -12.77 5.10
C LEU A 51 -18.45 -12.01 5.95
N PRO A 52 -19.72 -12.45 6.06
CA PRO A 52 -20.68 -11.87 7.01
C PRO A 52 -20.27 -12.06 8.47
N ILE A 53 -19.61 -13.17 8.79
CA ILE A 53 -19.12 -13.47 10.16
C ILE A 53 -17.97 -12.51 10.50
N TYR A 54 -17.04 -12.28 9.57
CA TYR A 54 -15.99 -11.28 9.75
C TYR A 54 -16.53 -9.85 9.86
N PHE A 55 -17.54 -9.50 9.05
CA PHE A 55 -18.19 -8.20 9.14
C PHE A 55 -18.88 -8.01 10.49
N LEU A 56 -19.60 -9.03 10.97
CA LEU A 56 -20.26 -9.00 12.27
C LEU A 56 -19.24 -8.93 13.42
N ALA A 57 -18.14 -9.69 13.34
CA ALA A 57 -17.06 -9.63 14.32
C ALA A 57 -16.37 -8.27 14.36
N ALA A 58 -16.08 -7.68 13.19
CA ALA A 58 -15.51 -6.33 13.07
C ALA A 58 -16.48 -5.25 13.58
N PHE A 59 -17.78 -5.40 13.31
CA PHE A 59 -18.81 -4.51 13.82
C PHE A 59 -18.94 -4.61 15.34
N LEU A 60 -19.03 -5.82 15.89
CA LEU A 60 -19.14 -6.04 17.34
C LEU A 60 -17.90 -5.55 18.09
N SER A 61 -16.70 -5.76 17.54
CA SER A 61 -15.46 -5.24 18.12
C SER A 61 -15.38 -3.71 18.06
N ALA A 62 -15.85 -3.08 16.99
CA ALA A 62 -15.97 -1.62 16.91
C ALA A 62 -17.01 -1.06 17.91
N GLN A 63 -18.17 -1.71 18.07
CA GLN A 63 -19.18 -1.34 19.07
C GLN A 63 -18.64 -1.52 20.49
N PHE A 64 -17.94 -2.62 20.76
CA PHE A 64 -17.31 -2.85 22.06
C PHE A 64 -16.25 -1.81 22.35
N ALA A 65 -15.38 -1.49 21.39
CA ALA A 65 -14.38 -0.44 21.54
C ALA A 65 -15.03 0.92 21.80
N PHE A 66 -16.09 1.27 21.08
CA PHE A 66 -16.85 2.51 21.29
C PHE A 66 -17.47 2.59 22.70
N TRP A 67 -18.14 1.53 23.15
CA TRP A 67 -18.75 1.47 24.47
C TRP A 67 -17.72 1.43 25.59
N LEU A 68 -16.61 0.71 25.41
CA LEU A 68 -15.49 0.68 26.34
C LEU A 68 -14.85 2.07 26.47
N LEU A 69 -14.61 2.75 25.35
CA LEU A 69 -14.09 4.12 25.34
C LEU A 69 -15.06 5.09 26.04
N ARG A 70 -16.37 4.97 25.76
CA ARG A 70 -17.41 5.77 26.42
C ARG A 70 -17.49 5.51 27.92
N TRP A 71 -17.38 4.25 28.34
CA TRP A 71 -17.37 3.85 29.74
C TRP A 71 -16.10 4.33 30.46
N LEU A 72 -14.93 4.20 29.83
CA LEU A 72 -13.67 4.74 30.35
C LEU A 72 -13.72 6.26 30.47
N VAL A 73 -14.23 6.98 29.46
CA VAL A 73 -14.44 8.43 29.53
C VAL A 73 -15.41 8.79 30.66
N GLY A 74 -16.48 8.01 30.86
CA GLY A 74 -17.41 8.18 31.98
C GLY A 74 -16.78 7.96 33.35
N ARG A 75 -15.91 6.96 33.49
CA ARG A 75 -15.14 6.68 34.72
C ARG A 75 -14.06 7.73 34.99
N VAL A 76 -13.35 8.17 33.95
CA VAL A 76 -12.37 9.25 34.05
C VAL A 76 -13.07 10.57 34.39
N ALA A 77 -14.21 10.88 33.76
CA ALA A 77 -15.03 12.05 34.12
C ALA A 77 -15.67 11.95 35.52
N ALA A 78 -15.84 10.74 36.07
CA ALA A 78 -16.25 10.53 37.46
C ALA A 78 -15.08 10.73 38.44
N LEU A 79 -13.87 10.28 38.08
CA LEU A 79 -12.64 10.51 38.86
C LEU A 79 -12.24 11.98 38.92
N PHE A 80 -12.54 12.75 37.87
CA PHE A 80 -12.31 14.21 37.81
C PHE A 80 -13.51 15.04 38.32
N ARG A 81 -14.59 14.41 38.79
CA ARG A 81 -15.79 15.12 39.30
C ARG A 81 -15.59 15.75 40.68
N ASP A 82 -14.53 15.37 41.40
CA ASP A 82 -14.11 16.01 42.65
C ASP A 82 -13.20 17.24 42.42
N ALA A 83 -12.87 17.57 41.16
CA ALA A 83 -12.02 18.70 40.82
C ALA A 83 -12.70 19.62 39.78
N SER A 84 -13.58 20.48 40.30
CA SER A 84 -13.91 21.82 39.78
C SER A 84 -14.79 21.96 38.52
N ASP A 85 -15.73 22.88 38.68
CA ASP A 85 -16.73 23.43 37.76
C ASP A 85 -16.32 23.69 36.30
N ASN A 86 -17.28 23.36 35.44
CA ASN A 86 -17.74 24.02 34.21
C ASN A 86 -16.77 24.38 33.06
N ALA A 87 -17.27 24.07 31.85
CA ALA A 87 -16.86 24.50 30.50
C ALA A 87 -15.66 23.78 29.86
N GLY A 88 -15.93 23.05 28.76
CA GLY A 88 -14.90 22.70 27.77
C GLY A 88 -14.82 21.26 27.24
N LEU A 89 -15.90 20.45 27.25
CA LEU A 89 -15.82 19.07 26.74
C LEU A 89 -15.72 18.95 25.20
N GLY A 90 -16.09 19.96 24.42
CA GLY A 90 -15.99 19.94 22.95
C GLY A 90 -14.54 19.94 22.43
N ALA A 91 -13.66 20.74 23.04
CA ALA A 91 -12.24 20.82 22.68
C ALA A 91 -11.44 19.60 23.19
N ARG A 92 -11.83 19.04 24.34
CA ARG A 92 -11.20 17.84 24.93
C ARG A 92 -11.49 16.56 24.13
N GLY A 93 -12.68 16.44 23.51
CA GLY A 93 -13.00 15.32 22.62
C GLY A 93 -12.12 15.27 21.36
N HIS A 94 -11.83 16.43 20.75
CA HIS A 94 -10.88 16.51 19.63
C HIS A 94 -9.46 16.15 20.06
N GLY A 95 -9.01 16.57 21.24
CA GLY A 95 -7.70 16.18 21.78
C GLY A 95 -7.56 14.66 21.93
N VAL A 96 -8.61 13.97 22.38
CA VAL A 96 -8.62 12.51 22.51
C VAL A 96 -8.59 11.82 21.15
N VAL A 97 -9.37 12.28 20.17
CA VAL A 97 -9.36 11.71 18.80
C VAL A 97 -8.00 11.89 18.15
N VAL A 98 -7.41 13.10 18.24
CA VAL A 98 -6.08 13.38 17.72
C VAL A 98 -5.03 12.49 18.38
N LEU A 99 -5.04 12.38 19.71
CA LEU A 99 -4.14 11.47 20.44
C LEU A 99 -4.33 10.01 19.99
N LEU A 100 -5.56 9.54 19.84
CA LEU A 100 -5.84 8.19 19.38
C LEU A 100 -5.32 7.97 17.96
N THR A 101 -5.47 8.95 17.06
CA THR A 101 -4.93 8.90 15.71
C THR A 101 -3.40 8.83 15.72
N PHE A 102 -2.73 9.62 16.57
CA PHE A 102 -1.27 9.55 16.74
C PHE A 102 -0.81 8.22 17.33
N VAL A 103 -1.55 7.65 18.29
CA VAL A 103 -1.24 6.33 18.86
C VAL A 103 -1.43 5.24 17.82
N VAL A 104 -2.52 5.25 17.06
CA VAL A 104 -2.74 4.28 15.96
C VAL A 104 -1.66 4.43 14.89
N ALA A 105 -1.32 5.66 14.48
CA ALA A 105 -0.23 5.90 13.54
C ALA A 105 1.12 5.40 14.09
N ALA A 106 1.41 5.61 15.37
CA ALA A 106 2.62 5.14 16.02
C ALA A 106 2.67 3.60 16.12
N LEU A 107 1.54 2.96 16.43
CA LEU A 107 1.44 1.50 16.47
C LEU A 107 1.59 0.88 15.08
N LEU A 108 0.99 1.47 14.05
CA LEU A 108 1.19 1.08 12.66
C LEU A 108 2.65 1.25 12.25
N GLN A 109 3.27 2.39 12.57
CA GLN A 109 4.68 2.65 12.30
C GLN A 109 5.61 1.67 13.03
N TYR A 110 5.27 1.29 14.27
CA TYR A 110 6.00 0.34 15.11
C TYR A 110 5.88 -1.11 14.60
N ALA A 111 4.66 -1.54 14.26
CA ALA A 111 4.41 -2.83 13.62
C ALA A 111 5.15 -2.93 12.28
N GLU A 112 5.15 -1.84 11.51
CA GLU A 112 5.90 -1.75 10.26
C GLU A 112 7.42 -1.77 10.46
N SER A 113 7.97 -1.19 11.53
CA SER A 113 9.41 -1.30 11.81
C SER A 113 9.79 -2.69 12.27
N SER A 114 8.98 -3.32 13.12
CA SER A 114 9.29 -4.65 13.65
C SER A 114 9.23 -5.73 12.55
N GLY A 115 8.32 -5.60 11.57
CA GLY A 115 8.28 -6.45 10.40
C GLY A 115 9.54 -6.31 9.52
N VAL A 116 9.93 -5.07 9.19
CA VAL A 116 11.15 -4.81 8.39
C VAL A 116 12.38 -5.29 9.12
N GLN A 117 12.49 -5.00 10.41
CA GLN A 117 13.63 -5.38 11.21
C GLN A 117 13.75 -6.89 11.34
N ARG A 118 12.62 -7.61 11.49
CA ARG A 118 12.62 -9.09 11.45
C ARG A 118 13.14 -9.64 10.13
N VAL A 119 12.65 -9.16 8.98
CA VAL A 119 13.10 -9.62 7.65
C VAL A 119 14.58 -9.33 7.43
N LEU A 120 15.06 -8.17 7.90
CA LEU A 120 16.47 -7.80 7.79
C LEU A 120 17.35 -8.59 8.76
N GLN A 121 16.85 -8.93 9.95
CA GLN A 121 17.55 -9.76 10.93
C GLN A 121 17.71 -11.20 10.41
N ASP A 122 16.62 -11.80 9.94
CA ASP A 122 16.61 -13.15 9.36
C ASP A 122 17.59 -13.25 8.17
N ARG A 123 17.64 -12.20 7.34
CA ARG A 123 18.64 -12.11 6.27
C ARG A 123 20.06 -11.94 6.80
N ALA A 124 20.30 -11.09 7.80
CA ALA A 124 21.62 -10.89 8.39
C ALA A 124 22.17 -12.19 9.03
N ASP A 125 21.27 -13.01 9.59
CA ASP A 125 21.60 -14.29 10.20
C ASP A 125 21.76 -15.42 9.16
N SER A 126 21.38 -15.19 7.90
CA SER A 126 21.54 -16.14 6.80
C SER A 126 23.02 -16.35 6.44
N PRO A 127 23.46 -17.58 6.14
CA PRO A 127 24.84 -17.86 5.71
C PRO A 127 25.23 -17.06 4.45
N ALA A 128 24.28 -16.75 3.56
CA ALA A 128 24.51 -15.91 2.38
C ALA A 128 24.83 -14.44 2.70
N ALA A 129 24.42 -13.94 3.88
CA ALA A 129 24.82 -12.61 4.36
C ALA A 129 26.18 -12.65 5.06
N GLN A 130 26.52 -13.78 5.71
CA GLN A 130 27.83 -13.99 6.35
C GLN A 130 28.97 -14.13 5.33
N GLU A 131 28.67 -14.59 4.11
CA GLU A 131 29.62 -14.64 2.99
C GLU A 131 29.71 -13.33 2.17
N GLY A 132 28.95 -12.29 2.55
CA GLY A 132 28.95 -10.99 1.90
C GLY A 132 28.02 -10.95 0.70
N SER A 133 26.78 -10.48 0.92
CA SER A 133 25.77 -10.34 -0.13
C SER A 133 26.07 -9.14 -1.04
N CYS A 134 27.08 -9.27 -1.90
CA CYS A 134 27.17 -8.43 -3.08
C CYS A 134 26.26 -8.99 -4.19
N PRO A 135 25.58 -8.13 -4.96
CA PRO A 135 24.96 -8.58 -6.21
C PRO A 135 26.04 -9.27 -7.06
N PRO A 136 25.73 -10.41 -7.71
CA PRO A 136 26.71 -11.10 -8.55
C PRO A 136 27.27 -10.15 -9.61
N GLY A 137 28.58 -9.92 -9.59
CA GLY A 137 29.30 -9.07 -10.55
C GLY A 137 29.66 -7.64 -10.09
N LEU A 138 29.38 -7.25 -8.84
CA LEU A 138 29.76 -5.94 -8.30
C LEU A 138 30.62 -6.10 -7.03
N ALA A 139 31.82 -5.51 -7.02
CA ALA A 139 32.63 -5.41 -5.81
C ALA A 139 32.00 -4.37 -4.87
N CYS A 140 31.40 -4.80 -3.76
CA CYS A 140 30.87 -3.85 -2.78
C CYS A 140 32.00 -3.11 -2.09
N THR A 141 31.83 -1.80 -1.92
CA THR A 141 32.65 -1.01 -0.99
C THR A 141 32.32 -1.35 0.46
N SER A 142 33.22 -0.98 1.37
CA SER A 142 33.15 -1.25 2.82
C SER A 142 31.77 -1.00 3.43
N LEU A 143 31.37 -1.87 4.36
CA LEU A 143 30.16 -1.74 5.18
C LEU A 143 30.04 -0.33 5.76
N ARG A 144 28.94 0.38 5.49
CA ARG A 144 28.67 1.69 6.12
C ARG A 144 27.71 1.53 7.29
N PRO A 145 28.09 1.93 8.51
CA PRO A 145 27.19 1.89 9.65
C PRO A 145 26.05 2.90 9.49
N ALA A 146 24.90 2.60 10.10
CA ALA A 146 23.71 3.44 10.01
C ALA A 146 23.95 4.87 10.51
N GLY A 147 24.82 5.05 11.50
CA GLY A 147 25.21 6.37 12.03
C GLY A 147 25.85 7.28 10.99
N GLU A 148 26.74 6.75 10.16
CA GLU A 148 27.37 7.51 9.06
C GLU A 148 26.36 7.87 7.98
N LEU A 149 25.49 6.92 7.60
CA LEU A 149 24.44 7.18 6.60
C LEU A 149 23.45 8.24 7.06
N LYS A 150 23.13 8.29 8.36
CA LYS A 150 22.22 9.29 8.93
C LYS A 150 22.73 10.72 8.78
N ALA A 151 24.04 10.93 8.90
CA ALA A 151 24.68 12.24 8.77
C ALA A 151 25.05 12.60 7.31
N ALA A 152 25.06 11.60 6.42
CA ALA A 152 25.45 11.76 5.03
C ALA A 152 24.41 12.53 4.21
N ASP A 153 24.84 13.16 3.12
CA ASP A 153 23.95 13.80 2.14
C ASP A 153 23.16 12.76 1.30
N ALA A 154 22.18 13.24 0.53
CA ALA A 154 21.32 12.38 -0.27
C ALA A 154 22.09 11.61 -1.36
N ALA A 155 23.11 12.24 -1.97
CA ALA A 155 23.94 11.60 -2.99
C ALA A 155 24.71 10.40 -2.41
N THR A 156 25.29 10.58 -1.22
CA THR A 156 26.01 9.54 -0.50
C THR A 156 25.09 8.41 -0.06
N ARG A 157 23.90 8.73 0.46
CA ARG A 157 22.89 7.71 0.81
C ARG A 157 22.39 6.94 -0.41
N ARG A 158 22.25 7.60 -1.56
CA ARG A 158 21.89 6.95 -2.83
C ARG A 158 23.00 6.02 -3.32
N ALA A 159 24.25 6.45 -3.26
CA ALA A 159 25.40 5.61 -3.60
C ALA A 159 25.47 4.37 -2.69
N ALA A 160 25.19 4.55 -1.40
CA ALA A 160 25.10 3.44 -0.44
C ALA A 160 23.95 2.48 -0.79
N ALA A 161 22.78 3.01 -1.13
CA ALA A 161 21.65 2.21 -1.59
C ALA A 161 21.98 1.42 -2.88
N GLU A 162 22.82 1.94 -3.77
CA GLU A 162 23.10 1.26 -5.05
C GLU A 162 24.08 0.09 -4.90
N ARG A 163 25.20 0.28 -4.17
CA ARG A 163 26.37 -0.61 -4.28
C ARG A 163 27.05 -0.98 -2.97
N SER A 164 26.50 -0.59 -1.81
CA SER A 164 27.10 -0.91 -0.51
C SER A 164 26.50 -2.15 0.14
N LEU A 165 27.31 -2.80 0.97
CA LEU A 165 26.86 -3.70 2.03
C LEU A 165 26.23 -2.85 3.13
N LEU A 166 24.95 -3.06 3.40
CA LEU A 166 24.20 -2.32 4.41
C LEU A 166 23.90 -3.24 5.58
N THR A 167 24.05 -2.72 6.80
CA THR A 167 23.51 -3.41 7.98
C THR A 167 21.98 -3.43 7.93
N ALA A 168 21.34 -4.28 8.74
CA ALA A 168 19.89 -4.26 8.90
C ALA A 168 19.37 -2.85 9.25
N GLU A 169 20.06 -2.15 10.15
CA GLU A 169 19.73 -0.76 10.49
C GLU A 169 19.92 0.20 9.32
N GLY A 170 20.98 0.03 8.52
CA GLY A 170 21.22 0.82 7.32
C GLY A 170 20.14 0.63 6.26
N PHE A 171 19.69 -0.61 6.03
CA PHE A 171 18.55 -0.91 5.15
C PHE A 171 17.27 -0.27 5.66
N ALA A 172 16.96 -0.40 6.95
CA ALA A 172 15.77 0.21 7.55
C ALA A 172 15.78 1.74 7.44
N LEU A 173 16.95 2.36 7.59
CA LEU A 173 17.15 3.80 7.40
C LEU A 173 16.87 4.20 5.95
N LEU A 174 17.48 3.53 4.98
CA LEU A 174 17.34 3.89 3.56
C LEU A 174 15.96 3.55 2.98
N LEU A 175 15.26 2.54 3.50
CA LEU A 175 13.86 2.24 3.14
C LEU A 175 12.90 3.38 3.50
N ARG A 176 13.26 4.17 4.50
CA ARG A 176 12.46 5.32 5.00
C ARG A 176 13.13 6.65 4.68
N ASP A 177 14.11 6.65 3.78
CA ASP A 177 14.85 7.85 3.43
C ASP A 177 13.88 8.94 2.99
N PRO A 178 14.04 10.20 3.44
CA PRO A 178 13.20 11.30 2.95
C PRO A 178 13.29 11.46 1.43
N ASP A 179 14.45 11.18 0.82
CA ASP A 179 14.65 11.31 -0.61
C ASP A 179 14.06 10.09 -1.37
N PRO A 180 13.05 10.28 -2.24
CA PRO A 180 12.50 9.20 -3.05
C PRO A 180 13.52 8.59 -4.03
N ALA A 181 14.56 9.32 -4.45
CA ALA A 181 15.58 8.78 -5.32
C ALA A 181 16.40 7.68 -4.62
N VAL A 182 16.69 7.85 -3.33
CA VAL A 182 17.35 6.83 -2.50
C VAL A 182 16.48 5.58 -2.40
N ARG A 183 15.19 5.74 -2.05
CA ARG A 183 14.24 4.63 -1.93
C ARG A 183 14.04 3.90 -3.26
N ALA A 184 13.96 4.63 -4.38
CA ALA A 184 13.84 4.06 -5.72
C ALA A 184 15.11 3.32 -6.16
N THR A 185 16.30 3.81 -5.79
CA THR A 185 17.56 3.06 -5.99
C THR A 185 17.55 1.75 -5.19
N LEU A 186 17.07 1.78 -3.94
CA LEU A 186 16.98 0.59 -3.11
C LEU A 186 16.02 -0.47 -3.70
N ALA A 187 14.88 -0.05 -4.25
CA ALA A 187 13.91 -0.93 -4.91
C ALA A 187 14.53 -1.75 -6.06
N ARG A 188 15.48 -1.17 -6.79
CA ARG A 188 16.17 -1.81 -7.93
C ARG A 188 17.25 -2.81 -7.55
N ARG A 189 17.58 -2.95 -6.27
CA ARG A 189 18.60 -3.90 -5.88
C ARG A 189 18.07 -5.32 -5.96
N ALA A 190 18.81 -6.22 -6.61
CA ALA A 190 18.43 -7.63 -6.72
C ALA A 190 18.38 -8.37 -5.36
N ASP A 191 19.12 -7.89 -4.37
CA ASP A 191 19.19 -8.44 -3.02
C ASP A 191 18.12 -7.87 -2.08
N LEU A 192 17.22 -6.98 -2.53
CA LEU A 192 16.11 -6.52 -1.70
C LEU A 192 15.09 -7.66 -1.49
N PRO A 193 14.78 -8.04 -0.23
CA PRO A 193 13.76 -9.03 0.09
C PRO A 193 12.41 -8.74 -0.59
N GLN A 194 11.71 -9.80 -0.99
CA GLN A 194 10.46 -9.68 -1.74
C GLN A 194 9.40 -8.90 -0.95
N GLU A 195 9.29 -9.16 0.35
CA GLU A 195 8.33 -8.49 1.23
C GLU A 195 8.58 -6.97 1.29
N LEU A 196 9.85 -6.56 1.24
CA LEU A 196 10.24 -5.15 1.26
C LEU A 196 10.01 -4.49 -0.11
N LEU A 197 10.25 -5.21 -1.20
CA LEU A 197 9.91 -4.76 -2.55
C LEU A 197 8.39 -4.55 -2.70
N GLU A 198 7.58 -5.51 -2.25
CA GLU A 198 6.12 -5.42 -2.28
C GLU A 198 5.59 -4.26 -1.43
N ARG A 199 6.24 -3.96 -0.31
CA ARG A 199 5.94 -2.78 0.49
C ARG A 199 6.23 -1.48 -0.28
N LEU A 200 7.35 -1.39 -0.98
CA LEU A 200 7.70 -0.20 -1.78
C LEU A 200 6.74 0.01 -2.97
N ALA A 201 6.00 -1.01 -3.41
CA ALA A 201 4.91 -0.83 -4.39
C ALA A 201 3.82 0.12 -3.87
N GLY A 202 3.68 0.29 -2.56
CA GLY A 202 2.77 1.25 -1.93
C GLY A 202 3.40 2.61 -1.61
N ASP A 203 4.61 2.91 -2.07
CA ASP A 203 5.31 4.15 -1.70
C ASP A 203 4.53 5.40 -2.12
N ARG A 204 4.55 6.42 -1.26
CA ARG A 204 3.88 7.71 -1.51
C ARG A 204 4.36 8.39 -2.80
N HIS A 205 5.62 8.21 -3.17
CA HIS A 205 6.24 8.88 -4.30
C HIS A 205 6.19 8.01 -5.57
N PRO A 206 5.70 8.55 -6.70
CA PRO A 206 5.51 7.76 -7.91
C PRO A 206 6.81 7.20 -8.49
N SER A 207 7.93 7.93 -8.40
CA SER A 207 9.22 7.42 -8.90
C SER A 207 9.71 6.14 -8.20
N VAL A 208 9.29 5.92 -6.95
CA VAL A 208 9.59 4.69 -6.21
C VAL A 208 8.70 3.57 -6.71
N ARG A 209 7.38 3.83 -6.84
CA ARG A 209 6.43 2.84 -7.38
C ARG A 209 6.75 2.44 -8.82
N GLU A 210 7.22 3.39 -9.62
CA GLU A 210 7.72 3.15 -10.99
C GLU A 210 8.96 2.25 -10.99
N ALA A 211 9.93 2.51 -10.10
CA ALA A 211 11.10 1.66 -9.95
C ALA A 211 10.70 0.22 -9.57
N VAL A 212 9.76 0.07 -8.64
CA VAL A 212 9.25 -1.23 -8.20
C VAL A 212 8.48 -1.93 -9.33
N ALA A 213 7.63 -1.21 -10.07
CA ALA A 213 6.87 -1.76 -11.20
C ALA A 213 7.77 -2.34 -12.30
N GLY A 214 8.99 -1.83 -12.46
CA GLY A 214 9.97 -2.34 -13.42
C GLY A 214 10.66 -3.64 -13.00
N GLU A 215 10.55 -4.06 -11.73
CA GLU A 215 11.24 -5.25 -11.23
C GLU A 215 10.53 -6.54 -11.68
N LEU A 216 11.27 -7.43 -12.35
CA LEU A 216 10.71 -8.70 -12.86
C LEU A 216 10.28 -9.66 -11.75
N ARG A 217 10.81 -9.51 -10.54
CA ARG A 217 10.45 -10.34 -9.38
C ARG A 217 9.20 -9.84 -8.63
N LEU A 218 8.65 -8.69 -9.02
CA LEU A 218 7.44 -8.17 -8.37
C LEU A 218 6.25 -9.11 -8.63
N GLY A 219 5.52 -9.45 -7.57
CA GLY A 219 4.39 -10.37 -7.66
C GLY A 219 3.18 -9.80 -8.43
N ASP A 220 2.42 -10.69 -9.06
CA ASP A 220 1.24 -10.38 -9.89
C ASP A 220 0.22 -9.47 -9.20
N GLY A 221 -0.03 -9.71 -7.91
CA GLY A 221 -0.96 -8.89 -7.11
C GLY A 221 -0.50 -7.43 -6.98
N ALA A 222 0.80 -7.19 -6.85
CA ALA A 222 1.34 -5.84 -6.79
C ALA A 222 1.34 -5.17 -8.18
N LEU A 223 1.71 -5.90 -9.24
CA LEU A 223 1.62 -5.41 -10.62
C LEU A 223 0.19 -5.03 -11.02
N SER A 224 -0.79 -5.85 -10.62
CA SER A 224 -2.21 -5.58 -10.86
C SER A 224 -2.68 -4.30 -10.16
N ARG A 225 -2.22 -4.04 -8.92
CA ARG A 225 -2.51 -2.77 -8.22
C ARG A 225 -1.83 -1.57 -8.89
N LEU A 226 -0.57 -1.71 -9.31
CA LEU A 226 0.19 -0.64 -9.96
C LEU A 226 -0.34 -0.32 -11.37
N ALA A 227 -1.00 -1.27 -12.05
CA ALA A 227 -1.71 -0.99 -13.30
C ALA A 227 -2.85 0.04 -13.12
N LEU A 228 -3.43 0.11 -11.91
CA LEU A 228 -4.44 1.09 -11.52
C LEU A 228 -3.84 2.41 -11.02
N ASP A 229 -2.52 2.58 -11.07
CA ASP A 229 -1.87 3.77 -10.51
C ASP A 229 -2.34 5.03 -11.24
N ARG A 230 -2.55 6.11 -10.48
CA ARG A 230 -2.94 7.42 -11.02
C ARG A 230 -1.86 8.03 -11.91
N VAL A 231 -0.59 7.72 -11.69
CA VAL A 231 0.54 8.27 -12.44
C VAL A 231 0.84 7.41 -13.66
N GLU A 232 0.90 8.05 -14.83
CA GLU A 232 1.11 7.37 -16.10
C GLU A 232 2.46 6.65 -16.18
N SER A 233 3.55 7.24 -15.66
CA SER A 233 4.88 6.62 -15.70
C SER A 233 4.93 5.28 -14.95
N VAL A 234 4.16 5.15 -13.88
CA VAL A 234 4.02 3.89 -13.13
C VAL A 234 3.27 2.85 -13.96
N ARG A 235 2.14 3.22 -14.56
CA ARG A 235 1.38 2.32 -15.45
C ARG A 235 2.19 1.86 -16.65
N LEU A 236 2.98 2.77 -17.22
CA LEU A 236 3.88 2.51 -18.33
C LEU A 236 5.01 1.55 -17.91
N ALA A 237 5.57 1.67 -16.70
CA ALA A 237 6.50 0.68 -16.16
C ALA A 237 5.88 -0.71 -16.01
N VAL A 238 4.61 -0.80 -15.58
CA VAL A 238 3.87 -2.08 -15.55
C VAL A 238 3.70 -2.65 -16.97
N ALA A 239 3.31 -1.83 -17.94
CA ALA A 239 3.15 -2.28 -19.34
C ALA A 239 4.46 -2.80 -19.96
N ARG A 240 5.61 -2.25 -19.56
CA ARG A 240 6.95 -2.71 -19.99
C ARG A 240 7.44 -3.95 -19.24
N ASN A 241 6.87 -4.26 -18.08
CA ASN A 241 7.30 -5.40 -17.29
C ASN A 241 6.85 -6.70 -17.95
N ARG A 242 7.80 -7.51 -18.43
CA ARG A 242 7.54 -8.79 -19.12
C ARG A 242 6.72 -9.79 -18.31
N ASN A 243 6.72 -9.64 -16.98
CA ASN A 243 5.96 -10.47 -16.06
C ASN A 243 4.59 -9.91 -15.70
N ALA A 244 4.15 -8.78 -16.31
CA ALA A 244 2.83 -8.23 -16.11
C ALA A 244 1.74 -9.31 -16.31
N PRO A 245 0.88 -9.54 -15.30
CA PRO A 245 -0.15 -10.55 -15.40
C PRO A 245 -1.25 -10.09 -16.38
N PRO A 246 -1.99 -11.03 -17.00
CA PRO A 246 -3.07 -10.68 -17.92
C PRO A 246 -4.11 -9.71 -17.34
N THR A 247 -4.39 -9.80 -16.03
CA THR A 247 -5.30 -8.89 -15.31
C THR A 247 -4.82 -7.44 -15.32
N ALA A 248 -3.51 -7.21 -15.18
CA ALA A 248 -2.92 -5.87 -15.29
C ALA A 248 -3.00 -5.36 -16.74
N LEU A 249 -2.66 -6.21 -17.71
CA LEU A 249 -2.67 -5.86 -19.13
C LEU A 249 -4.08 -5.53 -19.63
N GLU A 250 -5.11 -6.26 -19.18
CA GLU A 250 -6.51 -6.01 -19.54
C GLU A 250 -6.96 -4.61 -19.10
N PHE A 251 -6.57 -4.18 -17.89
CA PHE A 251 -6.84 -2.82 -17.44
C PHE A 251 -6.09 -1.78 -18.29
N LEU A 252 -4.81 -2.03 -18.56
CA LEU A 252 -3.95 -1.12 -19.33
C LEU A 252 -4.36 -1.02 -20.81
N ALA A 253 -5.00 -2.04 -21.38
CA ALA A 253 -5.60 -1.98 -22.72
C ALA A 253 -6.66 -0.87 -22.84
N GLY A 254 -7.34 -0.54 -21.74
CA GLY A 254 -8.29 0.58 -21.68
C GLY A 254 -7.65 1.94 -21.34
N SER A 255 -6.31 2.04 -21.30
CA SER A 255 -5.64 3.29 -20.97
C SER A 255 -5.91 4.38 -22.02
N SER A 256 -5.99 5.64 -21.60
CA SER A 256 -6.04 6.78 -22.51
C SER A 256 -4.73 7.01 -23.26
N SER A 257 -3.60 6.55 -22.71
CA SER A 257 -2.27 6.69 -23.30
C SER A 257 -2.06 5.69 -24.44
N ALA A 258 -1.84 6.18 -25.65
CA ALA A 258 -1.58 5.35 -26.83
C ALA A 258 -0.27 4.55 -26.69
N GLU A 259 0.74 5.09 -26.00
CA GLU A 259 1.99 4.37 -25.73
C GLU A 259 1.74 3.14 -24.85
N ILE A 260 0.95 3.29 -23.78
CA ILE A 260 0.59 2.16 -22.91
C ILE A 260 -0.19 1.09 -23.69
N ARG A 261 -1.18 1.49 -24.49
CA ARG A 261 -1.95 0.55 -25.31
C ARG A 261 -1.06 -0.21 -26.29
N LEU A 262 -0.11 0.48 -26.93
CA LEU A 262 0.84 -0.15 -27.86
C LEU A 262 1.73 -1.19 -27.15
N LEU A 263 2.28 -0.84 -25.98
CA LEU A 263 3.06 -1.77 -25.17
C LEU A 263 2.25 -3.00 -24.77
N VAL A 264 0.97 -2.82 -24.44
CA VAL A 264 0.06 -3.95 -24.14
C VAL A 264 -0.17 -4.82 -25.38
N ALA A 265 -0.38 -4.23 -26.56
CA ALA A 265 -0.58 -4.97 -27.81
C ALA A 265 0.63 -5.85 -28.18
N GLU A 266 1.83 -5.30 -27.99
CA GLU A 266 3.11 -5.97 -28.23
C GLU A 266 3.51 -6.93 -27.10
N HIS A 267 2.82 -6.90 -25.97
CA HIS A 267 3.23 -7.64 -24.78
C HIS A 267 3.17 -9.17 -25.02
N PRO A 268 4.22 -9.95 -24.67
CA PRO A 268 4.23 -11.40 -24.88
C PRO A 268 3.09 -12.15 -24.17
N ARG A 269 2.66 -11.62 -23.01
CA ARG A 269 1.56 -12.18 -22.21
C ARG A 269 0.18 -11.57 -22.51
N ALA A 270 0.05 -10.76 -23.56
CA ALA A 270 -1.27 -10.27 -24.00
C ALA A 270 -2.08 -11.45 -24.54
N SER A 271 -3.12 -11.84 -23.78
CA SER A 271 -4.05 -12.88 -24.17
C SER A 271 -5.07 -12.36 -25.18
N GLU A 272 -5.79 -13.27 -25.85
CA GLU A 272 -6.84 -12.90 -26.79
C GLU A 272 -7.88 -11.93 -26.21
N PRO A 273 -8.40 -12.09 -24.97
CA PRO A 273 -9.27 -11.09 -24.34
C PRO A 273 -8.65 -9.70 -24.22
N VAL A 274 -7.34 -9.62 -23.92
CA VAL A 274 -6.61 -8.34 -23.83
C VAL A 274 -6.51 -7.69 -25.21
N LEU A 275 -6.17 -8.47 -26.24
CA LEU A 275 -6.06 -7.97 -27.61
C LEU A 275 -7.43 -7.52 -28.16
N LEU A 276 -8.51 -8.26 -27.88
CA LEU A 276 -9.87 -7.86 -28.25
C LEU A 276 -10.27 -6.54 -27.59
N ARG A 277 -9.82 -6.28 -26.36
CA ARG A 277 -10.10 -5.02 -25.65
C ARG A 277 -9.43 -3.80 -26.27
N LEU A 278 -8.38 -3.99 -27.07
CA LEU A 278 -7.72 -2.93 -27.85
C LEU A 278 -8.48 -2.58 -29.14
N LEU A 279 -9.45 -3.40 -29.58
CA LEU A 279 -10.28 -3.14 -30.76
C LEU A 279 -11.45 -2.20 -30.40
N ASN A 280 -11.14 -0.99 -29.95
CA ASN A 280 -12.11 -0.04 -29.38
C ASN A 280 -12.40 1.16 -30.31
N ASP A 281 -12.45 0.93 -31.63
CA ASP A 281 -12.62 1.94 -32.67
C ASP A 281 -11.53 3.03 -32.67
N SER A 282 -10.35 2.71 -32.12
CA SER A 282 -9.20 3.60 -32.12
C SER A 282 -8.31 3.31 -33.32
N THR A 283 -7.97 4.32 -34.10
CA THR A 283 -7.12 4.13 -35.29
C THR A 283 -5.63 4.12 -34.96
N ASP A 284 -5.28 3.78 -33.71
CA ASP A 284 -3.90 3.83 -33.24
C ASP A 284 -3.10 2.58 -33.61
N ARG A 285 -1.80 2.63 -33.35
CA ARG A 285 -0.88 1.52 -33.62
C ARG A 285 -1.23 0.27 -32.80
N ALA A 286 -1.81 0.44 -31.62
CA ALA A 286 -2.15 -0.67 -30.74
C ALA A 286 -3.29 -1.52 -31.31
N GLU A 287 -4.33 -0.89 -31.88
CA GLU A 287 -5.41 -1.59 -32.56
C GLU A 287 -4.89 -2.39 -33.77
N GLN A 288 -4.01 -1.79 -34.58
CA GLN A 288 -3.40 -2.47 -35.73
C GLN A 288 -2.64 -3.74 -35.30
N VAL A 289 -1.77 -3.62 -34.30
CA VAL A 289 -1.00 -4.76 -33.75
C VAL A 289 -1.93 -5.82 -33.16
N ALA A 290 -3.00 -5.41 -32.48
CA ALA A 290 -3.99 -6.35 -31.94
C ALA A 290 -4.69 -7.14 -33.04
N ARG A 291 -5.12 -6.48 -34.14
CA ARG A 291 -5.72 -7.14 -35.30
C ARG A 291 -4.78 -8.17 -35.90
N GLU A 292 -3.52 -7.83 -36.12
CA GLU A 292 -2.51 -8.73 -36.69
C GLU A 292 -2.23 -9.98 -35.83
N ARG A 293 -2.28 -9.84 -34.51
CA ARG A 293 -2.03 -10.94 -33.56
C ARG A 293 -3.23 -11.86 -33.35
N LEU A 294 -4.45 -11.38 -33.57
CA LEU A 294 -5.66 -12.20 -33.43
C LEU A 294 -5.79 -13.22 -34.58
N PRO A 295 -6.27 -14.44 -34.30
CA PRO A 295 -6.48 -15.47 -35.33
C PRO A 295 -7.56 -15.02 -36.32
N GLY A 296 -7.12 -14.54 -37.49
CA GLY A 296 -8.00 -13.99 -38.54
C GLY A 296 -7.49 -12.69 -39.17
N GLY A 297 -6.56 -11.97 -38.51
CA GLY A 297 -6.04 -10.69 -39.01
C GLY A 297 -5.01 -10.77 -40.14
N LYS A 298 -4.42 -11.95 -40.39
CA LYS A 298 -3.46 -12.17 -41.48
C LYS A 298 -4.11 -12.41 -42.85
N ALA A 299 -5.44 -12.39 -42.92
CA ALA A 299 -6.20 -12.61 -44.14
C ALA A 299 -6.79 -11.30 -44.66
N ARG A 300 -5.95 -10.33 -45.03
CA ARG A 300 -6.32 -9.22 -45.92
C ARG A 300 -5.11 -8.50 -46.47
#